data_AF-A0A2T2T7K0-F1
#
_entry.id   AF-A0A2T2T7K0-F1
#
_cell.length_a   1.000
_cell.length_b   1.000
_cell.length_c   1.000
_cell.angle_alpha   90.00
_cell.angle_beta   90.00
_cell.angle_gamma   90.00
#
_symmetry.space_group_name_H-M   'P 1'
#
loop_
_entity.id
_entity.type
_entity.pdbx_description
1 polymer ?
#
loop_
_entity_poly.entity_id
_entity_poly.type
_entity_poly.pdbx_seq_one_letter_code
_entity_poly.pdbx_strand_id
1 'polypeptide(L)'
;MISSGSAAAQSVPPEREQIAAAVRAAPPALRDEATVLGYPADTDGTLRTLREGAGRLICLADQPGEDRFHVSCYHRALEPFMKRGRELRAQDLSRSAVDSVRRAEIEAGQWSMPQRPTALYTLSGPAGSYDAAADTARGASPVKVIYVPYATAESTGLPTSAGPGEPWIMEGGTPWAHIMIVGPKQP
;
A
#
# COMPACT_ATOMS: atom_id res chain seq x y z
N MET A 1 -39.10 17.13 -14.68
CA MET A 1 -37.71 17.58 -14.83
C MET A 1 -36.84 16.61 -14.06
N ILE A 2 -36.11 15.75 -14.75
CA ILE A 2 -35.18 14.79 -14.14
C ILE A 2 -33.88 15.57 -13.91
N SER A 3 -33.58 15.92 -12.66
CA SER A 3 -32.28 16.50 -12.31
C SER A 3 -31.22 15.42 -12.41
N SER A 4 -30.43 15.48 -13.48
CA SER A 4 -29.16 14.75 -13.58
C SER A 4 -28.18 15.34 -12.58
N GLY A 5 -27.95 14.62 -11.47
CA GLY A 5 -26.84 14.91 -10.57
C GLY A 5 -25.53 14.63 -11.32
N SER A 6 -24.75 15.68 -11.61
CA SER A 6 -23.37 15.49 -12.03
C SER A 6 -22.59 14.95 -10.83
N ALA A 7 -22.09 13.72 -10.92
CA ALA A 7 -21.05 13.24 -10.04
C ALA A 7 -19.83 14.15 -10.28
N ALA A 8 -19.53 15.03 -9.32
CA ALA A 8 -18.25 15.72 -9.34
C ALA A 8 -17.16 14.65 -9.26
N ALA A 9 -16.38 14.51 -10.33
CA ALA A 9 -15.12 13.78 -10.26
C ALA A 9 -14.34 14.39 -9.09
N GLN A 10 -14.01 13.59 -8.07
CA GLN A 10 -13.18 14.05 -6.97
C GLN A 10 -11.87 14.56 -7.59
N SER A 11 -11.62 15.86 -7.48
CA SER A 11 -10.40 16.46 -8.01
C SER A 11 -9.22 15.90 -7.22
N VAL A 12 -8.17 15.53 -7.96
CA VAL A 12 -6.90 15.08 -7.38
C VAL A 12 -6.41 16.09 -6.35
N PRO A 13 -6.12 15.69 -5.09
CA PRO A 13 -5.65 16.63 -4.07
C PRO A 13 -4.31 17.29 -4.44
N PRO A 14 -3.99 18.48 -3.90
CA PRO A 14 -2.67 19.10 -4.07
C PRO A 14 -1.53 18.16 -3.64
N GLU A 15 -0.38 18.23 -4.32
CA GLU A 15 0.77 17.34 -4.05
C GLU A 15 1.20 17.35 -2.57
N ARG A 16 1.16 18.51 -1.92
CA ARG A 16 1.46 18.64 -0.49
C ARG A 16 0.55 17.78 0.38
N GLU A 17 -0.75 17.74 0.06
CA GLU A 17 -1.72 16.96 0.81
C GLU A 17 -1.53 15.46 0.56
N GLN A 18 -1.25 15.08 -0.69
CA GLN A 18 -0.89 13.71 -1.03
C GLN A 18 0.35 13.24 -0.27
N ILE A 19 1.40 14.06 -0.20
CA ILE A 19 2.63 13.76 0.54
C ILE A 19 2.33 13.59 2.03
N ALA A 20 1.60 14.53 2.63
CA ALA A 20 1.27 14.50 4.06
C ALA A 20 0.41 13.27 4.41
N ALA A 21 -0.57 12.93 3.58
CA ALA A 21 -1.38 11.73 3.74
C ALA A 21 -0.55 10.44 3.58
N ALA A 22 0.26 10.34 2.52
CA ALA A 22 1.01 9.12 2.21
C ALA A 22 1.92 8.69 3.37
N VAL A 23 2.68 9.63 3.93
CA VAL A 23 3.64 9.34 5.01
C VAL A 23 2.97 8.96 6.33
N ARG A 24 1.66 9.19 6.50
CA ARG A 24 0.92 8.79 7.71
C ARG A 24 0.93 7.28 7.93
N ALA A 25 1.08 6.47 6.86
CA ALA A 25 1.22 5.02 6.99
C ALA A 25 2.54 4.64 7.69
N ALA A 26 3.62 5.41 7.48
CA ALA A 26 4.94 5.09 8.04
C ALA A 26 5.05 5.42 9.55
N PRO A 27 5.91 4.68 10.29
CA PRO A 27 6.34 5.07 11.63
C PRO A 27 6.92 6.50 11.62
N PRO A 28 6.66 7.33 12.66
CA PRO A 28 7.07 8.74 12.67
C PRO A 28 8.54 8.98 12.33
N ALA A 29 9.44 8.17 12.89
CA ALA A 29 10.88 8.27 12.69
C ALA A 29 11.36 7.97 11.25
N LEU A 30 10.49 7.48 10.36
CA LEU A 30 10.82 7.11 8.99
C LEU A 30 10.13 8.00 7.95
N ARG A 31 9.33 8.99 8.36
CA ARG A 31 8.47 9.78 7.47
C ARG A 31 9.25 10.79 6.63
N ASP A 32 10.19 11.50 7.25
CA ASP A 32 10.83 12.67 6.63
C ASP A 32 11.71 12.28 5.44
N GLU A 33 12.39 11.14 5.53
CA GLU A 33 13.30 10.64 4.49
C GLU A 33 12.60 9.77 3.44
N ALA A 34 11.30 9.48 3.55
CA ALA A 34 10.61 8.59 2.63
C ALA A 34 10.47 9.22 1.24
N THR A 35 10.75 8.45 0.19
CA THR A 35 10.31 8.79 -1.16
C THR A 35 8.78 8.71 -1.20
N VAL A 36 8.11 9.65 -1.85
CA VAL A 36 6.65 9.64 -2.00
C VAL A 36 6.28 9.65 -3.47
N LEU A 37 5.47 8.66 -3.85
CA LEU A 37 4.81 8.59 -5.15
C LEU A 37 3.33 8.95 -4.98
N GLY A 38 2.79 9.72 -5.90
CA GLY A 38 1.38 10.07 -5.91
C GLY A 38 0.90 10.36 -7.32
N TYR A 39 -0.22 11.06 -7.43
CA TYR A 39 -0.95 11.28 -8.67
C TYR A 39 -0.93 12.77 -8.97
N PRO A 40 -0.02 13.28 -9.81
CA PRO A 40 -0.09 14.66 -10.26
C PRO A 40 -1.36 14.92 -11.06
N ALA A 41 -1.93 16.11 -10.92
CA ALA A 41 -3.18 16.48 -11.58
C ALA A 41 -3.10 16.51 -13.12
N ASP A 42 -1.89 16.58 -13.69
CA ASP A 42 -1.61 16.59 -15.13
C ASP A 42 -1.41 15.18 -15.72
N THR A 43 -1.68 14.12 -14.95
CA THR A 43 -1.50 12.74 -15.40
C THR A 43 -2.82 12.00 -15.53
N ASP A 44 -2.86 11.00 -16.42
CA ASP A 44 -3.98 10.08 -16.60
C ASP A 44 -4.07 9.05 -15.44
N GLY A 45 -4.00 9.52 -14.19
CA GLY A 45 -3.94 8.67 -13.00
C GLY A 45 -2.62 7.89 -12.86
N THR A 46 -1.57 8.32 -13.55
CA THR A 46 -0.26 7.64 -13.50
C THR A 46 0.56 8.11 -12.30
N LEU A 47 1.03 7.15 -11.51
CA LEU A 47 1.87 7.42 -10.35
C LEU A 47 3.21 8.08 -10.75
N ARG A 48 3.59 9.17 -10.10
CA ARG A 48 4.90 9.83 -10.23
C ARG A 48 5.49 10.18 -8.88
N THR A 49 6.81 10.40 -8.84
CA THR A 49 7.47 10.90 -7.63
C THR A 49 7.04 12.34 -7.35
N LEU A 50 6.42 12.56 -6.18
CA LEU A 50 6.09 13.88 -5.65
C LEU A 50 7.19 14.40 -4.71
N ARG A 51 7.90 13.48 -4.05
CA ARG A 51 9.02 13.81 -3.17
C ARG A 51 10.12 12.75 -3.28
N GLU A 52 11.32 13.19 -3.64
CA GLU A 52 12.51 12.35 -3.52
C GLU A 52 12.96 12.24 -2.06
N GLY A 53 13.44 11.07 -1.66
CA GLY A 53 13.84 10.76 -0.30
C GLY A 53 15.11 9.92 -0.24
N ALA A 54 15.89 10.07 0.84
CA ALA A 54 17.12 9.31 1.07
C ALA A 54 16.92 8.06 1.94
N GLY A 55 15.70 7.87 2.45
CA GLY A 55 15.33 6.87 3.44
C GLY A 55 15.13 5.48 2.85
N ARG A 56 14.56 4.60 3.69
CA ARG A 56 14.30 3.20 3.33
C ARG A 56 12.90 2.94 2.78
N LEU A 57 11.98 3.88 2.94
CA LEU A 57 10.58 3.70 2.58
C LEU A 57 10.22 4.43 1.29
N ILE A 58 9.37 3.79 0.50
CA ILE A 58 8.59 4.42 -0.57
C ILE A 58 7.14 4.43 -0.10
N CYS A 59 6.52 5.60 -0.08
CA CYS A 59 5.12 5.80 0.29
C CYS A 59 4.28 6.12 -0.94
N LEU A 60 3.08 5.55 -1.02
CA LEU A 60 2.11 5.82 -2.07
C LEU A 60 0.95 6.63 -1.51
N ALA A 61 0.60 7.69 -2.23
CA ALA A 61 -0.58 8.49 -1.97
C ALA A 61 -1.87 7.69 -2.19
N ASP A 62 -2.95 8.21 -1.63
CA ASP A 62 -4.30 7.71 -1.83
C ASP A 62 -4.69 7.82 -3.30
N GLN A 63 -5.28 6.76 -3.86
CA GLN A 63 -5.65 6.74 -5.27
C GLN A 63 -6.94 7.56 -5.49
N PRO A 64 -6.91 8.60 -6.34
CA PRO A 64 -8.10 9.40 -6.61
C PRO A 64 -9.23 8.56 -7.20
N GLY A 65 -10.45 8.76 -6.70
CA GLY A 65 -11.65 8.10 -7.21
C GLY A 65 -11.96 6.73 -6.60
N GLU A 66 -11.16 6.24 -5.64
CA GLU A 66 -11.48 5.04 -4.88
C GLU A 66 -12.53 5.29 -3.79
N ASP A 67 -13.36 4.28 -3.52
CA ASP A 67 -14.44 4.34 -2.50
C ASP A 67 -13.91 4.32 -1.05
N ARG A 68 -12.59 4.26 -0.86
CA ARG A 68 -11.93 4.19 0.45
C ARG A 68 -10.62 4.96 0.44
N PHE A 69 -10.29 5.52 1.60
CA PHE A 69 -8.95 6.04 1.85
C PHE A 69 -7.96 4.87 2.04
N HIS A 70 -6.86 4.89 1.30
CA HIS A 70 -5.76 3.94 1.43
C HIS A 70 -4.41 4.57 1.09
N VAL A 71 -3.51 4.61 2.06
CA VAL A 71 -2.09 4.93 1.84
C VAL A 71 -1.21 3.78 2.30
N SER A 72 -0.04 3.65 1.68
CA SER A 72 0.93 2.62 2.03
C SER A 72 2.35 3.14 2.02
N CYS A 73 3.22 2.56 2.85
CA CYS A 73 4.66 2.79 2.83
C CYS A 73 5.37 1.45 2.95
N TYR A 74 6.28 1.13 2.04
CA TYR A 74 7.02 -0.14 2.07
C TYR A 74 8.51 0.07 1.91
N HIS A 75 9.29 -0.88 2.42
CA HIS A 75 10.73 -0.88 2.23
C HIS A 75 11.06 -0.90 0.73
N ARG A 76 11.95 -0.02 0.27
CA ARG A 76 12.30 0.17 -1.16
C ARG A 76 12.71 -1.11 -1.90
N ALA A 77 13.22 -2.12 -1.19
CA ALA A 77 13.55 -3.42 -1.76
C ALA A 77 12.32 -4.19 -2.30
N LEU A 78 11.11 -3.84 -1.85
CA LEU A 78 9.86 -4.41 -2.36
C LEU A 78 9.39 -3.74 -3.66
N GLU A 79 9.99 -2.62 -4.07
CA GLU A 79 9.46 -1.84 -5.19
C GLU A 79 9.39 -2.59 -6.51
N PRO A 80 10.37 -3.43 -6.92
CA PRO A 80 10.22 -4.22 -8.14
C PRO A 80 8.92 -5.05 -8.16
N PHE A 81 8.59 -5.70 -7.04
CA PHE A 81 7.37 -6.50 -6.89
C PHE A 81 6.10 -5.63 -6.84
N MET A 82 6.14 -4.51 -6.12
CA MET A 82 4.99 -3.59 -5.97
C MET A 82 4.68 -2.88 -7.28
N LYS A 83 5.70 -2.31 -7.93
CA LYS A 83 5.59 -1.65 -9.25
C LYS A 83 5.03 -2.61 -10.29
N ARG A 84 5.55 -3.84 -10.38
CA ARG A 84 5.02 -4.83 -11.32
C ARG A 84 3.54 -5.12 -11.07
N GLY A 85 3.15 -5.23 -9.79
CA GLY A 85 1.75 -5.38 -9.43
C GLY A 85 0.89 -4.21 -9.88
N ARG A 86 1.39 -2.97 -9.84
CA ARG A 86 0.66 -1.78 -10.34
C ARG A 86 0.54 -1.80 -11.86
N GLU A 87 1.62 -2.10 -12.59
CA GLU A 87 1.63 -2.21 -14.06
C GLU A 87 0.62 -3.23 -14.60
N LEU A 88 0.52 -4.38 -13.94
CA LEU A 88 -0.42 -5.44 -14.34
C LEU A 88 -1.87 -5.05 -14.04
N ARG A 89 -2.13 -4.37 -12.92
CA ARG A 89 -3.47 -3.88 -12.58
C ARG A 89 -3.94 -2.77 -13.51
N ALA A 90 -3.02 -1.93 -13.99
CA ALA A 90 -3.32 -0.90 -15.00
C ALA A 90 -3.75 -1.48 -16.37
N GLN A 91 -3.61 -2.79 -16.56
CA GLN A 91 -4.12 -3.53 -17.72
C GLN A 91 -5.45 -4.25 -17.40
N ASP A 92 -6.14 -3.84 -16.35
CA ASP A 92 -7.41 -4.40 -15.87
C ASP A 92 -7.36 -5.90 -15.52
N LEU A 93 -6.17 -6.42 -15.23
CA LEU A 93 -6.01 -7.81 -14.80
C LEU A 93 -6.58 -8.03 -13.41
N SER A 94 -7.30 -9.14 -13.23
CA SER A 94 -7.80 -9.58 -11.94
C SER A 94 -6.65 -9.88 -10.96
N ARG A 95 -6.93 -9.85 -9.66
CA ARG A 95 -5.93 -10.20 -8.62
C ARG A 95 -5.26 -11.56 -8.88
N SER A 96 -6.04 -12.59 -9.23
CA SER A 96 -5.49 -13.92 -9.49
C SER A 96 -4.60 -13.96 -10.73
N ALA A 97 -4.95 -13.21 -11.78
CA ALA A 97 -4.10 -13.07 -12.97
C ALA A 97 -2.79 -12.34 -12.64
N VAL A 98 -2.86 -11.24 -11.90
CA VAL A 98 -1.70 -10.49 -11.40
C VAL A 98 -0.79 -11.37 -10.55
N ASP A 99 -1.35 -12.20 -9.66
CA ASP A 99 -0.59 -13.13 -8.81
C ASP A 99 0.07 -14.23 -9.64
N SER A 100 -0.63 -14.76 -10.64
CA SER A 100 -0.12 -15.81 -11.53
C SER A 100 1.05 -15.33 -12.38
N VAL A 101 0.91 -14.16 -13.00
CA VAL A 101 1.98 -13.55 -13.81
C VAL A 101 3.21 -13.27 -12.95
N ARG A 102 3.05 -12.59 -11.81
CA ARG A 102 4.18 -12.27 -10.93
C ARG A 102 4.89 -13.51 -10.40
N ARG A 103 4.14 -14.57 -10.09
CA ARG A 103 4.72 -15.85 -9.67
C ARG A 103 5.59 -16.44 -10.77
N ALA A 104 5.07 -16.55 -12.00
CA ALA A 104 5.80 -17.09 -13.12
C ALA A 104 7.09 -16.28 -13.40
N GLU A 105 7.02 -14.95 -13.31
CA GLU A 105 8.18 -14.07 -13.51
C GLU A 105 9.24 -14.25 -12.41
N ILE A 106 8.83 -14.46 -11.15
CA ILE A 106 9.73 -14.77 -10.04
C ILE A 106 10.36 -16.15 -10.19
N GLU A 107 9.58 -17.18 -10.54
CA GLU A 107 10.05 -18.56 -10.75
C GLU A 107 10.99 -18.66 -11.95
N ALA A 108 10.79 -17.82 -12.97
CA ALA A 108 11.69 -17.67 -14.12
C ALA A 108 12.94 -16.82 -13.80
N GLY A 109 13.06 -16.27 -12.58
CA GLY A 109 14.22 -15.48 -12.15
C GLY A 109 14.32 -14.09 -12.79
N GLN A 110 13.24 -13.56 -13.37
CA GLN A 110 13.24 -12.22 -13.97
C GLN A 110 13.44 -11.12 -12.91
N TRP A 111 12.97 -11.37 -11.69
CA TRP A 111 13.31 -10.62 -10.48
C TRP A 111 13.06 -11.49 -9.25
N SER A 112 13.59 -11.05 -8.11
CA SER A 112 13.46 -11.77 -6.85
C SER A 112 12.75 -10.95 -5.80
N MET A 113 12.04 -11.64 -4.91
CA MET A 113 11.60 -11.05 -3.65
C MET A 113 12.81 -10.77 -2.75
N PRO A 114 12.71 -9.82 -1.79
CA PRO A 114 13.76 -9.58 -0.82
C PRO A 114 14.12 -10.86 -0.05
N GLN A 115 15.42 -11.18 0.04
CA GLN A 115 15.92 -12.38 0.74
C GLN A 115 15.84 -12.27 2.27
N ARG A 116 15.38 -11.13 2.79
CA ARG A 116 15.25 -10.85 4.23
C ARG A 116 13.87 -10.30 4.50
N PRO A 117 13.34 -10.45 5.73
CA PRO A 117 12.06 -9.86 6.08
C PRO A 117 12.03 -8.35 5.80
N THR A 118 10.97 -7.88 5.14
CA THR A 118 10.82 -6.47 4.78
C THR A 118 9.48 -5.92 5.20
N ALA A 119 9.48 -4.72 5.77
CA ALA A 119 8.29 -4.08 6.28
C ALA A 119 7.47 -3.38 5.18
N LEU A 120 6.15 -3.43 5.35
CA LEU A 120 5.17 -2.58 4.71
C LEU A 120 4.20 -2.08 5.79
N TYR A 121 3.72 -0.86 5.62
CA TYR A 121 2.75 -0.22 6.50
C TYR A 121 1.60 0.28 5.64
N THR A 122 0.37 0.12 6.11
CA THR A 122 -0.80 0.72 5.48
C THR A 122 -1.60 1.49 6.50
N LEU A 123 -2.36 2.45 6.02
CA LEU A 123 -3.40 3.13 6.78
C LEU A 123 -4.62 3.23 5.87
N SER A 124 -5.76 2.71 6.33
CA SER A 124 -6.98 2.68 5.51
C SER A 124 -8.22 3.02 6.30
N GLY A 125 -9.17 3.72 5.69
CA GLY A 125 -10.45 4.05 6.29
C GLY A 125 -11.52 4.33 5.25
N PRO A 126 -12.72 4.75 5.68
CA PRO A 126 -13.74 5.28 4.77
C PRO A 126 -13.18 6.40 3.86
N ALA A 127 -13.81 6.64 2.71
CA ALA A 127 -13.49 7.81 1.89
C ALA A 127 -13.54 9.10 2.74
N GLY A 128 -12.58 10.00 2.54
CA GLY A 128 -12.48 11.23 3.31
C GLY A 128 -11.97 11.08 4.75
N SER A 129 -11.42 9.92 5.15
CA SER A 129 -10.84 9.74 6.48
C SER A 129 -9.71 10.72 6.79
N TYR A 130 -8.97 11.17 5.77
CA TYR A 130 -7.86 12.10 5.93
C TYR A 130 -8.36 13.57 5.91
N ASP A 131 -8.07 14.27 7.00
CA ASP A 131 -8.30 15.71 7.18
C ASP A 131 -6.95 16.43 7.04
N ALA A 132 -6.76 17.09 5.90
CA ALA A 132 -5.52 17.80 5.58
C ALA A 132 -5.26 19.02 6.48
N ALA A 133 -6.32 19.67 6.98
CA ALA A 133 -6.19 20.85 7.84
C ALA A 133 -5.72 20.48 9.24
N ALA A 134 -6.25 19.37 9.78
CA ALA A 134 -5.82 18.83 11.07
C ALA A 134 -4.61 17.88 10.96
N ASP A 135 -4.24 17.46 9.75
CA ASP A 135 -3.27 16.41 9.48
C ASP A 135 -3.62 15.12 10.26
N THR A 136 -4.87 14.65 10.16
CA THR A 136 -5.35 13.44 10.88
C THR A 136 -6.06 12.47 9.95
N ALA A 137 -6.04 11.16 10.25
CA ALA A 137 -6.77 10.15 9.50
C ALA A 137 -7.78 9.42 10.41
N ARG A 138 -8.85 10.14 10.78
CA ARG A 138 -9.81 9.68 11.81
C ARG A 138 -10.51 8.39 11.39
N GLY A 139 -10.57 7.43 12.30
CA GLY A 139 -11.20 6.12 12.05
C GLY A 139 -10.43 5.21 11.08
N ALA A 140 -9.28 5.64 10.55
CA ALA A 140 -8.43 4.80 9.72
C ALA A 140 -7.71 3.73 10.57
N SER A 141 -7.60 2.52 10.03
CA SER A 141 -6.97 1.37 10.65
C SER A 141 -5.55 1.20 10.11
N PRO A 142 -4.52 1.23 10.97
CA PRO A 142 -3.17 0.91 10.56
C PRO A 142 -2.97 -0.61 10.48
N VAL A 143 -2.28 -1.07 9.45
CA VAL A 143 -1.80 -2.45 9.36
C VAL A 143 -0.30 -2.45 9.12
N LYS A 144 0.43 -3.23 9.92
CA LYS A 144 1.85 -3.49 9.72
C LYS A 144 1.98 -4.86 9.09
N VAL A 145 2.79 -4.94 8.04
CA VAL A 145 3.01 -6.15 7.25
C VAL A 145 4.50 -6.44 7.24
N ILE A 146 4.86 -7.70 7.46
CA ILE A 146 6.24 -8.17 7.32
C ILE A 146 6.25 -9.23 6.23
N TYR A 147 6.77 -8.89 5.05
CA TYR A 147 7.01 -9.88 4.00
C TYR A 147 8.08 -10.86 4.47
N VAL A 148 7.77 -12.15 4.39
CA VAL A 148 8.60 -13.28 4.76
C VAL A 148 8.54 -14.32 3.64
N PRO A 149 9.16 -14.06 2.47
CA PRO A 149 9.02 -14.91 1.29
C PRO A 149 9.18 -16.40 1.58
N TYR A 150 8.25 -17.20 1.08
CA TYR A 150 8.16 -18.66 1.23
C TYR A 150 7.96 -19.20 2.65
N ALA A 151 7.84 -18.34 3.67
CA ALA A 151 7.47 -18.79 5.01
C ALA A 151 6.06 -19.41 5.01
N THR A 152 5.86 -20.42 5.84
CA THR A 152 4.59 -21.11 6.09
C THR A 152 4.16 -20.97 7.55
N ALA A 153 2.92 -21.39 7.86
CA ALA A 153 2.44 -21.49 9.24
C ALA A 153 3.35 -22.38 10.09
N GLU A 154 3.80 -23.52 9.55
CA GLU A 154 4.70 -24.46 10.21
C GLU A 154 6.07 -23.84 10.50
N SER A 155 6.63 -23.10 9.54
CA SER A 155 7.96 -22.48 9.72
C SER A 155 7.96 -21.30 10.69
N THR A 156 6.81 -20.66 10.89
CA THR A 156 6.69 -19.42 11.70
C THR A 156 5.98 -19.63 13.03
N GLY A 157 5.19 -20.70 13.17
CA GLY A 157 4.29 -20.92 14.29
C GLY A 157 3.06 -19.99 14.30
N LEU A 158 2.80 -19.25 13.22
CA LEU A 158 1.68 -18.32 13.14
C LEU A 158 0.40 -18.99 12.60
N PRO A 159 -0.78 -18.57 13.08
CA PRO A 159 -2.04 -19.00 12.48
C PRO A 159 -2.18 -18.45 11.05
N THR A 160 -3.02 -19.10 10.25
CA THR A 160 -3.35 -18.66 8.87
C THR A 160 -4.56 -17.73 8.79
N SER A 161 -5.25 -17.51 9.92
CA SER A 161 -6.42 -16.65 10.04
C SER A 161 -6.19 -15.57 11.09
N ALA A 162 -6.86 -14.42 10.89
CA ALA A 162 -6.77 -13.30 11.80
C ALA A 162 -7.45 -13.61 13.15
N GLY A 163 -6.77 -13.24 14.25
CA GLY A 163 -7.31 -13.21 15.61
C GLY A 163 -7.32 -11.77 16.17
N PRO A 164 -8.14 -11.47 17.20
CA PRO A 164 -8.18 -10.13 17.81
C PRO A 164 -6.81 -9.74 18.38
N GLY A 165 -6.12 -8.80 17.72
CA GLY A 165 -4.80 -8.31 18.14
C GLY A 165 -3.65 -9.30 17.91
N GLU A 166 -3.90 -10.43 17.23
CA GLU A 166 -2.92 -11.46 16.99
C GLU A 166 -2.34 -11.37 15.57
N PRO A 167 -1.03 -11.61 15.40
CA PRO A 167 -0.45 -11.73 14.07
C PRO A 167 -0.88 -13.02 13.38
N TRP A 168 -1.00 -13.00 12.06
CA TRP A 168 -1.23 -14.21 11.25
C TRP A 168 -0.40 -14.16 9.97
N ILE A 169 -0.11 -15.34 9.42
CA ILE A 169 0.55 -15.46 8.12
C ILE A 169 -0.51 -15.56 7.02
N MET A 170 -0.35 -14.77 5.97
CA MET A 170 -1.18 -14.81 4.76
C MET A 170 -0.33 -15.29 3.58
N GLU A 171 -0.96 -16.04 2.67
CA GLU A 171 -0.32 -16.55 1.45
C GLU A 171 0.96 -17.36 1.77
N GLY A 172 0.91 -18.21 2.80
CA GLY A 172 2.05 -19.03 3.22
C GLY A 172 2.59 -19.91 2.08
N GLY A 173 3.92 -20.05 2.01
CA GLY A 173 4.61 -20.82 0.96
C GLY A 173 4.70 -20.12 -0.40
N THR A 174 4.14 -18.92 -0.55
CA THR A 174 4.28 -18.13 -1.77
C THR A 174 5.50 -17.20 -1.70
N PRO A 175 6.01 -16.68 -2.83
CA PRO A 175 7.08 -15.68 -2.81
C PRO A 175 6.72 -14.43 -1.99
N TRP A 176 5.44 -14.13 -1.83
CA TRP A 176 4.93 -12.96 -1.11
C TRP A 176 4.23 -13.32 0.21
N ALA A 177 4.53 -14.48 0.78
CA ALA A 177 4.09 -14.83 2.13
C ALA A 177 4.41 -13.68 3.09
N HIS A 178 3.44 -13.30 3.92
CA HIS A 178 3.57 -12.12 4.78
C HIS A 178 2.80 -12.25 6.08
N ILE A 179 3.36 -11.66 7.14
CA ILE A 179 2.77 -11.57 8.46
C ILE A 179 1.95 -10.29 8.53
N MET A 180 0.71 -10.40 8.95
CA MET A 180 -0.20 -9.28 9.15
C MET A 180 -0.33 -8.94 10.62
N ILE A 181 -0.26 -7.66 10.96
CA ILE A 181 -0.42 -7.15 12.33
C ILE A 181 -1.36 -5.94 12.26
N VAL A 182 -2.59 -6.11 12.74
CA VAL A 182 -3.60 -5.05 12.73
C VAL A 182 -3.46 -4.21 14.00
N GLY A 183 -3.27 -2.90 13.84
CA GLY A 183 -3.26 -1.97 14.95
C GLY A 183 -4.65 -1.44 15.28
N PRO A 184 -4.82 -0.79 16.45
CA PRO A 184 -6.08 -0.14 16.80
C PRO A 184 -6.38 1.00 15.81
N LYS A 185 -7.67 1.26 15.57
CA LYS A 185 -8.12 2.40 14.76
C LYS A 185 -7.57 3.71 15.33
N GLN A 186 -7.22 4.63 14.43
CA GLN A 186 -6.86 5.98 14.82
C GLN A 186 -8.08 6.70 15.43
N PRO A 187 -7.85 7.50 16.49
CA PRO A 187 -8.91 8.24 17.16
C PRO A 187 -9.54 9.30 16.25
#